data_AF-R7I6J0-F1
#
_entry.id   AF-R7I6J0-F1
#
_cell.length_a   1.000
_cell.length_b   1.000
_cell.length_c   1.000
_cell.angle_alpha   90.00
_cell.angle_beta   90.00
_cell.angle_gamma   90.00
#
_symmetry.space_group_name_H-M   'P 1'
#
loop_
_entity.id
_entity.type
_entity.pdbx_description
1 polymer ?
#
loop_
_entity_poly.entity_id
_entity_poly.type
_entity_poly.pdbx_seq_one_letter_code
_entity_poly.pdbx_strand_id
1 'polypeptide(L)'
;MALFGLFRKKKDETDVPEGPGGSENLVESDTQDIQDAISSEIKQEEAVKEFEEEEQEEENADSVNVTGSLQGSIREAVFEEISSNEDGTEEKEPEVEEELENDEMYMDTMQDDIQEAVATEVEKSEGKEKKGFFKRLVSGLTKTRDNIANGIDSIFSSFTKIDEDFYEELEEVLVMADIGIHATTEILEQLRKRVKEEKIKDVAECKQILIDSIKEQMHVEKNAYDFEDKKSVVLFIGVNGVGKTTSIGKLSSQLKKKGKKVLVAAADTFRAAAIEQLEEWTNRAGVDIIAQQEGSDPAAVVFDALASAKAKGTDILLVDTAGRLHNKKNLMEELKKINRIIDREYPDAYRETFIVLDGTTGQNAMAQAKQFSEVADITGIILTKLDGTAKGGIAIAIQSELKIPVKYIGIGEKIDDLQKFNADDFVEALFEVEE
;
A
#
# COMPACT_ATOMS: atom_id res chain seq x y z
N MET A 1 -45.47 12.83 27.31
CA MET A 1 -44.38 11.85 27.54
C MET A 1 -43.08 12.58 27.32
N ALA A 2 -42.35 12.81 28.40
CA ALA A 2 -41.17 13.67 28.48
C ALA A 2 -39.90 12.89 28.11
N LEU A 3 -38.91 13.56 27.51
CA LEU A 3 -37.61 13.78 28.14
C LEU A 3 -36.83 14.85 27.33
N PHE A 4 -36.88 16.07 27.83
CA PHE A 4 -35.95 17.16 27.50
C PHE A 4 -35.80 17.94 28.79
N GLY A 5 -34.56 18.14 29.28
CA GLY A 5 -34.34 19.19 30.25
C GLY A 5 -33.17 19.04 31.21
N LEU A 6 -32.20 19.93 31.00
CA LEU A 6 -31.48 20.73 31.99
C LEU A 6 -30.47 20.03 32.93
N PHE A 7 -29.21 20.42 32.75
CA PHE A 7 -28.31 20.68 33.88
C PHE A 7 -27.66 22.06 33.74
N ARG A 8 -28.05 23.00 34.61
CA ARG A 8 -27.23 24.16 34.99
C ARG A 8 -27.61 24.61 36.42
N LYS A 9 -26.55 24.89 37.20
CA LYS A 9 -26.42 25.70 38.44
C LYS A 9 -26.59 25.05 39.83
N LYS A 10 -25.42 24.91 40.50
CA LYS A 10 -24.98 25.50 41.79
C LYS A 10 -25.96 25.60 42.98
N LYS A 11 -25.55 25.06 44.13
CA LYS A 11 -25.01 25.77 45.33
C LYS A 11 -24.84 24.80 46.52
N ASP A 12 -23.64 24.79 47.11
CA ASP A 12 -23.30 25.15 48.52
C ASP A 12 -23.65 24.02 49.54
N GLU A 13 -22.65 23.35 50.14
CA GLU A 13 -22.17 23.55 51.54
C GLU A 13 -23.24 23.11 52.58
N THR A 14 -23.04 22.24 53.58
CA THR A 14 -21.90 21.86 54.44
C THR A 14 -22.18 20.51 55.15
N ASP A 15 -21.16 20.01 55.85
CA ASP A 15 -21.21 19.21 57.09
C ASP A 15 -21.18 17.67 57.05
N VAL A 16 -19.98 17.17 57.37
CA VAL A 16 -19.63 15.90 58.02
C VAL A 16 -19.84 16.12 59.54
N PRO A 17 -20.40 15.19 60.35
CA PRO A 17 -19.54 14.16 60.97
C PRO A 17 -20.14 12.79 61.36
N GLU A 18 -19.22 11.82 61.36
CA GLU A 18 -18.98 10.73 62.33
C GLU A 18 -19.92 9.51 62.44
N GLY A 19 -19.29 8.32 62.38
CA GLY A 19 -19.87 6.96 62.47
C GLY A 19 -20.20 6.51 63.90
N PRO A 20 -20.00 5.23 64.33
CA PRO A 20 -19.49 4.03 63.65
C PRO A 20 -20.40 2.78 63.82
N GLY A 21 -20.03 1.65 63.21
CA GLY A 21 -20.31 0.32 63.78
C GLY A 21 -21.07 -0.70 62.92
N GLY A 22 -20.31 -1.55 62.21
CA GLY A 22 -20.47 -3.01 62.20
C GLY A 22 -21.56 -3.65 61.32
N SER A 23 -21.13 -4.35 60.27
CA SER A 23 -21.21 -5.83 60.25
C SER A 23 -20.50 -6.39 59.01
N GLU A 24 -19.48 -7.20 59.27
CA GLU A 24 -18.88 -8.19 58.38
C GLU A 24 -19.99 -9.07 57.78
N ASN A 25 -20.09 -9.14 56.44
CA ASN A 25 -20.68 -10.24 55.62
C ASN A 25 -20.92 -9.81 54.16
N LEU A 26 -19.93 -9.20 53.49
CA LEU A 26 -20.06 -8.78 52.08
C LEU A 26 -18.80 -8.99 51.21
N VAL A 27 -17.79 -9.75 51.67
CA VAL A 27 -16.52 -9.89 50.89
C VAL A 27 -16.27 -11.31 50.37
N GLU A 28 -17.10 -12.30 50.74
CA GLU A 28 -16.92 -13.69 50.27
C GLU A 28 -17.67 -14.02 48.97
N SER A 29 -18.66 -13.22 48.51
CA SER A 29 -19.30 -13.47 47.21
C SER A 29 -18.48 -12.95 46.03
N ASP A 30 -17.85 -11.79 46.19
CA ASP A 30 -17.21 -11.08 45.06
C ASP A 30 -15.81 -11.62 44.73
N THR A 31 -15.19 -12.38 45.64
CA THR A 31 -13.90 -13.04 45.39
C THR A 31 -14.03 -14.36 44.65
N GLN A 32 -15.18 -15.05 44.78
CA GLN A 32 -15.46 -16.29 44.08
C GLN A 32 -15.75 -16.02 42.59
N ASP A 33 -16.55 -14.99 42.30
CA ASP A 33 -16.92 -14.61 40.92
C ASP A 33 -15.70 -14.12 40.10
N ILE A 34 -14.73 -13.47 40.75
CA ILE A 34 -13.47 -13.04 40.10
C ILE A 34 -12.55 -14.24 39.86
N GLN A 35 -12.49 -15.21 40.77
CA GLN A 35 -11.68 -16.43 40.57
C GLN A 35 -12.25 -17.31 39.46
N ASP A 36 -13.58 -17.40 39.35
CA ASP A 36 -14.24 -18.15 38.29
C ASP A 36 -14.08 -17.47 36.92
N ALA A 37 -14.10 -16.13 36.87
CA ALA A 37 -13.81 -15.37 35.65
C ALA A 37 -12.36 -15.59 35.16
N ILE A 38 -11.38 -15.48 36.05
CA ILE A 38 -9.96 -15.70 35.70
C ILE A 38 -9.70 -17.15 35.29
N SER A 39 -10.35 -18.12 35.95
CA SER A 39 -10.26 -19.54 35.59
C SER A 39 -10.88 -19.83 34.21
N SER A 40 -11.93 -19.08 33.83
CA SER A 40 -12.55 -19.19 32.51
C SER A 40 -11.71 -18.56 31.39
N GLU A 41 -11.03 -17.45 31.66
CA GLU A 41 -10.11 -16.80 30.71
C GLU A 41 -8.84 -17.64 30.49
N ILE A 42 -8.26 -18.23 31.55
CA ILE A 42 -7.10 -19.13 31.43
C ILE A 42 -7.45 -20.38 30.61
N LYS A 43 -8.66 -20.94 30.78
CA LYS A 43 -9.13 -22.07 29.97
C LYS A 43 -9.37 -21.70 28.49
N GLN A 44 -9.75 -20.46 28.21
CA GLN A 44 -9.85 -19.98 26.82
C GLN A 44 -8.46 -19.77 26.20
N GLU A 45 -7.48 -19.26 26.94
CA GLU A 45 -6.10 -19.15 26.45
C GLU A 45 -5.44 -20.52 26.23
N GLU A 46 -5.69 -21.51 27.09
CA GLU A 46 -5.17 -22.86 26.91
C GLU A 46 -5.82 -23.58 25.70
N ALA A 47 -7.13 -23.38 25.48
CA ALA A 47 -7.82 -23.94 24.32
C ALA A 47 -7.39 -23.31 22.99
N VAL A 48 -7.01 -22.02 22.99
CA VAL A 48 -6.45 -21.35 21.79
C VAL A 48 -5.04 -21.87 21.49
N LYS A 49 -4.23 -22.17 22.52
CA LYS A 49 -2.91 -22.78 22.34
C LYS A 49 -2.94 -24.22 21.84
N GLU A 50 -3.88 -25.05 22.33
CA GLU A 50 -4.06 -26.41 21.79
C GLU A 50 -4.51 -26.37 20.32
N PHE A 51 -5.32 -25.38 19.92
CA PHE A 51 -5.76 -25.22 18.53
C PHE A 51 -4.63 -24.73 17.60
N GLU A 52 -3.74 -23.85 18.09
CA GLU A 52 -2.56 -23.38 17.35
C GLU A 52 -1.46 -24.46 17.24
N GLU A 53 -1.36 -25.39 18.20
CA GLU A 53 -0.45 -26.53 18.13
C GLU A 53 -0.96 -27.63 17.17
N GLU A 54 -2.27 -27.87 17.08
CA GLU A 54 -2.85 -28.79 16.08
C GLU A 54 -2.72 -28.26 14.63
N GLU A 55 -2.85 -26.95 14.38
CA GLU A 55 -2.61 -26.37 13.04
C GLU A 55 -1.14 -26.49 12.60
N GLN A 56 -0.19 -26.42 13.53
CA GLN A 56 1.24 -26.58 13.23
C GLN A 56 1.67 -28.04 12.97
N GLU A 57 0.93 -29.03 13.50
CA GLU A 57 1.17 -30.44 13.18
C GLU A 57 0.59 -30.84 11.80
N GLU A 58 -0.52 -30.23 11.36
CA GLU A 58 -1.06 -30.46 10.00
C GLU A 58 -0.19 -29.81 8.90
N GLU A 59 0.36 -28.61 9.11
CA GLU A 59 1.24 -27.96 8.11
C GLU A 59 2.59 -28.68 7.91
N ASN A 60 3.09 -29.40 8.92
CA ASN A 60 4.36 -30.13 8.82
C ASN A 60 4.25 -31.50 8.12
N ALA A 61 3.04 -32.05 7.98
CA ALA A 61 2.82 -33.36 7.34
C ALA A 61 2.78 -33.29 5.79
N ASP A 62 2.50 -32.11 5.20
CA ASP A 62 2.33 -31.94 3.75
C ASP A 62 3.59 -31.47 2.99
N SER A 63 4.72 -31.28 3.68
CA SER A 63 5.96 -30.78 3.07
C SER A 63 6.97 -31.86 2.62
N VAL A 64 6.65 -33.16 2.75
CA VAL A 64 7.56 -34.27 2.39
C VAL A 64 7.00 -35.11 1.23
N ASN A 65 6.80 -34.54 0.03
CA ASN A 65 6.75 -35.35 -1.20
C ASN A 65 6.87 -34.67 -2.59
N VAL A 66 7.55 -33.53 -2.75
CA VAL A 66 7.66 -32.88 -4.08
C VAL A 66 9.09 -32.67 -4.61
N THR A 67 10.13 -32.97 -3.82
CA THR A 67 11.53 -32.77 -4.25
C THR A 67 12.16 -33.95 -5.03
N GLY A 68 11.44 -35.06 -5.21
CA GLY A 68 11.97 -36.27 -5.88
C GLY A 68 11.69 -36.40 -7.39
N SER A 69 10.68 -35.73 -7.94
CA SER A 69 10.23 -35.98 -9.34
C SER A 69 10.64 -34.90 -10.35
N LEU A 70 11.19 -33.77 -9.90
CA LEU A 70 11.59 -32.64 -10.77
C LEU A 70 13.08 -32.62 -11.13
N GLN A 71 13.91 -33.43 -10.47
CA GLN A 71 15.35 -33.55 -10.81
C GLN A 71 15.66 -34.62 -11.88
N GLY A 72 14.70 -35.49 -12.23
CA GLY A 72 14.86 -36.48 -13.29
C GLY A 72 14.58 -35.92 -14.69
N SER A 73 13.58 -35.07 -14.83
CA SER A 73 13.02 -34.64 -16.11
C SER A 73 13.78 -33.50 -16.81
N ILE A 74 14.64 -32.77 -16.09
CA ILE A 74 15.47 -31.69 -16.68
C ILE A 74 16.79 -32.25 -17.23
N ARG A 75 17.24 -33.40 -16.75
CA ARG A 75 18.52 -34.01 -17.17
C ARG A 75 18.43 -34.76 -18.50
N GLU A 76 17.22 -35.15 -18.90
CA GLU A 76 16.96 -35.88 -20.14
C GLU A 76 16.74 -34.93 -21.33
N ALA A 77 16.19 -33.73 -21.11
CA ALA A 77 15.96 -32.73 -22.15
C ALA A 77 17.23 -32.00 -22.63
N VAL A 78 18.27 -31.89 -21.79
CA VAL A 78 19.52 -31.18 -22.13
C VAL A 78 20.49 -32.08 -22.92
N PHE A 79 20.27 -33.39 -22.94
CA PHE A 79 21.18 -34.34 -23.59
C PHE A 79 20.84 -34.61 -25.08
N GLU A 80 19.62 -34.29 -25.52
CA GLU A 80 19.21 -34.49 -26.93
C GLU A 80 19.56 -33.31 -27.86
N GLU A 81 19.73 -32.08 -27.36
CA GLU A 81 20.06 -30.91 -28.21
C GLU A 81 21.56 -30.78 -28.57
N ILE A 82 22.45 -31.56 -27.95
CA ILE A 82 23.90 -31.48 -28.18
C ILE A 82 24.39 -32.54 -29.20
N SER A 83 23.53 -33.45 -29.65
CA SER A 83 23.91 -34.61 -30.51
C SER A 83 23.65 -34.42 -32.00
N SER A 84 23.12 -33.29 -32.47
CA SER A 84 22.83 -33.06 -33.89
C SER A 84 23.55 -31.83 -34.41
N ASN A 85 24.85 -31.93 -34.71
CA ASN A 85 25.52 -31.22 -35.81
C ASN A 85 27.02 -31.57 -35.81
N GLU A 86 27.33 -32.82 -36.15
CA GLU A 86 28.63 -33.17 -36.72
C GLU A 86 28.38 -34.14 -37.88
N ASP A 87 28.58 -33.68 -39.11
CA ASP A 87 29.30 -34.48 -40.10
C ASP A 87 29.95 -33.55 -41.14
N GLY A 88 31.23 -33.80 -41.39
CA GLY A 88 32.08 -32.99 -42.27
C GLY A 88 32.16 -33.57 -43.69
N THR A 89 32.73 -32.80 -44.61
CA THR A 89 33.64 -33.30 -45.67
C THR A 89 34.28 -32.12 -46.41
N GLU A 90 35.43 -32.44 -47.02
CA GLU A 90 36.61 -31.62 -47.26
C GLU A 90 36.58 -30.66 -48.48
N GLU A 91 37.55 -29.74 -48.43
CA GLU A 91 38.54 -29.39 -49.47
C GLU A 91 38.45 -28.01 -50.18
N LYS A 92 39.59 -27.28 -50.02
CA LYS A 92 40.26 -26.30 -50.90
C LYS A 92 40.13 -24.81 -50.56
N GLU A 93 41.27 -24.24 -50.16
CA GLU A 93 41.62 -22.81 -50.26
C GLU A 93 41.66 -22.37 -51.74
N PRO A 94 41.44 -21.07 -52.02
CA PRO A 94 42.61 -20.19 -52.09
C PRO A 94 42.45 -18.83 -51.39
N GLU A 95 43.61 -18.25 -51.05
CA GLU A 95 43.90 -16.86 -50.65
C GLU A 95 43.21 -15.82 -51.56
N VAL A 96 42.82 -14.66 -51.01
CA VAL A 96 43.15 -13.30 -51.50
C VAL A 96 42.91 -12.28 -50.35
N GLU A 97 43.96 -11.53 -49.99
CA GLU A 97 43.97 -10.32 -49.16
C GLU A 97 43.27 -9.12 -49.85
N GLU A 98 43.02 -8.04 -49.10
CA GLU A 98 42.54 -6.69 -49.52
C GLU A 98 40.99 -6.60 -49.60
N GLU A 99 40.27 -5.71 -48.91
CA GLU A 99 40.54 -4.31 -48.54
C GLU A 99 39.77 -3.98 -47.24
N LEU A 100 40.49 -3.52 -46.22
CA LEU A 100 39.94 -2.79 -45.09
C LEU A 100 39.77 -1.32 -45.51
N GLU A 101 38.60 -0.94 -45.99
CA GLU A 101 38.24 0.49 -46.13
C GLU A 101 36.71 0.63 -46.30
N ASN A 102 35.95 0.51 -45.18
CA ASN A 102 34.63 1.19 -44.94
C ASN A 102 33.86 0.76 -43.67
N ASP A 103 34.53 0.35 -42.58
CA ASP A 103 33.85 -0.18 -41.38
C ASP A 103 33.21 0.86 -40.42
N GLU A 104 33.41 2.17 -40.62
CA GLU A 104 32.79 3.16 -39.72
C GLU A 104 31.34 3.53 -40.12
N MET A 105 30.91 3.27 -41.36
CA MET A 105 29.56 3.63 -41.83
C MET A 105 28.56 2.47 -41.68
N TYR A 106 29.04 1.23 -41.56
CA TYR A 106 28.20 0.03 -41.43
C TYR A 106 27.84 -0.34 -39.98
N MET A 107 28.60 0.14 -38.99
CA MET A 107 28.29 -0.10 -37.56
C MET A 107 27.29 0.90 -36.96
N ASP A 108 27.15 2.10 -37.52
CA ASP A 108 26.23 3.14 -37.03
C ASP A 108 24.77 2.79 -37.39
N THR A 109 24.53 2.33 -38.63
CA THR A 109 23.20 1.92 -39.09
C THR A 109 22.66 0.66 -38.41
N MET A 110 23.54 -0.24 -37.94
CA MET A 110 23.12 -1.44 -37.20
C MET A 110 22.80 -1.15 -35.73
N GLN A 111 23.33 -0.06 -35.15
CA GLN A 111 23.00 0.34 -33.78
C GLN A 111 21.59 0.92 -33.69
N ASP A 112 21.18 1.74 -34.65
CA ASP A 112 19.83 2.31 -34.69
C ASP A 112 18.74 1.23 -34.85
N ASP A 113 18.95 0.27 -35.76
CA ASP A 113 18.00 -0.83 -35.99
C ASP A 113 17.85 -1.77 -34.77
N ILE A 114 18.94 -2.03 -34.05
CA ILE A 114 18.92 -2.83 -32.80
C ILE A 114 18.25 -2.03 -31.68
N GLN A 115 18.49 -0.72 -31.60
CA GLN A 115 17.94 0.13 -30.56
C GLN A 115 16.42 0.34 -30.74
N GLU A 116 15.94 0.43 -31.99
CA GLU A 116 14.51 0.48 -32.31
C GLU A 116 13.81 -0.86 -32.05
N ALA A 117 14.46 -1.99 -32.37
CA ALA A 117 13.94 -3.33 -32.07
C ALA A 117 13.85 -3.59 -30.55
N VAL A 118 14.88 -3.20 -29.79
CA VAL A 118 14.89 -3.31 -28.32
C VAL A 118 13.84 -2.40 -27.70
N ALA A 119 13.69 -1.15 -28.16
CA ALA A 119 12.65 -0.25 -27.68
C ALA A 119 11.24 -0.82 -27.93
N THR A 120 11.01 -1.39 -29.11
CA THR A 120 9.73 -2.01 -29.48
C THR A 120 9.41 -3.24 -28.63
N GLU A 121 10.41 -4.06 -28.28
CA GLU A 121 10.22 -5.22 -27.40
C GLU A 121 9.99 -4.81 -25.94
N VAL A 122 10.71 -3.79 -25.46
CA VAL A 122 10.50 -3.20 -24.13
C VAL A 122 9.08 -2.63 -24.02
N GLU A 123 8.62 -1.83 -24.98
CA GLU A 123 7.25 -1.30 -24.99
C GLU A 123 6.19 -2.41 -25.05
N LYS A 124 6.40 -3.47 -25.83
CA LYS A 124 5.50 -4.64 -25.86
C LYS A 124 5.47 -5.39 -24.54
N SER A 125 6.61 -5.51 -23.84
CA SER A 125 6.69 -6.14 -22.53
C SER A 125 5.98 -5.31 -21.46
N GLU A 126 6.22 -3.99 -21.41
CA GLU A 126 5.56 -3.06 -20.49
C GLU A 126 4.06 -2.99 -20.75
N GLY A 127 3.62 -3.00 -22.01
CA GLY A 127 2.21 -3.05 -22.38
C GLY A 127 1.52 -4.34 -21.92
N LYS A 128 2.22 -5.49 -21.97
CA LYS A 128 1.70 -6.76 -21.43
C LYS A 128 1.63 -6.75 -19.91
N GLU A 129 2.65 -6.20 -19.23
CA GLU A 129 2.65 -6.07 -17.78
C GLU A 129 1.55 -5.12 -17.27
N LYS A 130 1.37 -3.96 -17.91
CA LYS A 130 0.28 -3.02 -17.60
C LYS A 130 -1.09 -3.67 -17.75
N LYS A 131 -1.33 -4.39 -18.85
CA LYS A 131 -2.57 -5.17 -19.04
C LYS A 131 -2.74 -6.26 -17.97
N GLY A 132 -1.65 -6.96 -17.63
CA GLY A 132 -1.65 -7.97 -16.58
C GLY A 132 -1.96 -7.39 -15.20
N PHE A 133 -1.43 -6.21 -14.88
CA PHE A 133 -1.70 -5.51 -13.62
C PHE A 133 -3.13 -4.97 -13.56
N PHE A 134 -3.59 -4.28 -14.61
CA PHE A 134 -4.96 -3.77 -14.68
C PHE A 134 -5.98 -4.89 -14.45
N LYS A 135 -5.78 -6.05 -15.10
CA LYS A 135 -6.61 -7.23 -14.85
C LYS A 135 -6.58 -7.70 -13.39
N ARG A 136 -5.41 -7.66 -12.72
CA ARG A 136 -5.31 -7.98 -11.29
C ARG A 136 -5.95 -6.92 -10.40
N LEU A 137 -5.85 -5.63 -10.77
CA LEU A 137 -6.50 -4.53 -10.08
C LEU A 137 -8.02 -4.67 -10.13
N VAL A 138 -8.58 -4.85 -11.34
CA VAL A 138 -10.01 -5.11 -11.54
C VAL A 138 -10.44 -6.35 -10.75
N SER A 139 -9.67 -7.44 -10.83
CA SER A 139 -9.93 -8.65 -10.04
C SER A 139 -9.94 -8.37 -8.53
N GLY A 140 -9.01 -7.56 -8.03
CA GLY A 140 -8.93 -7.18 -6.62
C GLY A 140 -10.10 -6.32 -6.17
N LEU A 141 -10.56 -5.41 -7.02
CA LEU A 141 -11.66 -4.48 -6.76
C LEU A 141 -13.04 -5.06 -7.07
N THR A 142 -13.14 -6.28 -7.62
CA THR A 142 -14.40 -6.93 -8.04
C THR A 142 -15.53 -6.73 -7.03
N LYS A 143 -15.32 -6.99 -5.74
CA LYS A 143 -16.39 -6.85 -4.72
C LYS A 143 -16.83 -5.39 -4.54
N THR A 144 -15.89 -4.44 -4.54
CA THR A 144 -16.22 -3.01 -4.48
C THR A 144 -16.96 -2.56 -5.73
N ARG A 145 -16.43 -2.94 -6.90
CA ARG A 145 -17.03 -2.66 -8.19
C ARG A 145 -18.45 -3.22 -8.27
N ASP A 146 -18.68 -4.46 -7.87
CA ASP A 146 -20.00 -5.06 -7.92
C ASP A 146 -20.99 -4.33 -7.00
N ASN A 147 -20.56 -3.74 -5.87
CA ASN A 147 -21.42 -2.90 -5.04
C ASN A 147 -21.66 -1.52 -5.68
N ILE A 148 -20.62 -0.87 -6.21
CA ILE A 148 -20.70 0.47 -6.82
C ILE A 148 -21.43 0.41 -8.15
N ALA A 149 -20.92 -0.36 -9.10
CA ALA A 149 -21.37 -0.39 -10.47
C ALA A 149 -22.80 -0.89 -10.58
N ASN A 150 -23.20 -1.93 -9.84
CA ASN A 150 -24.59 -2.39 -9.85
C ASN A 150 -25.55 -1.34 -9.25
N GLY A 151 -25.16 -0.68 -8.15
CA GLY A 151 -25.96 0.38 -7.54
C GLY A 151 -26.12 1.58 -8.47
N ILE A 152 -25.01 2.01 -9.07
CA ILE A 152 -24.98 3.10 -10.04
C ILE A 152 -25.78 2.74 -11.28
N ASP A 153 -25.52 1.62 -11.94
CA ASP A 153 -26.26 1.24 -13.15
C ASP A 153 -27.76 1.11 -12.90
N SER A 154 -28.16 0.63 -11.72
CA SER A 154 -29.56 0.62 -11.30
C SER A 154 -30.16 2.04 -11.23
N ILE A 155 -29.47 3.00 -10.61
CA ILE A 155 -29.94 4.40 -10.53
C ILE A 155 -30.01 5.00 -11.93
N PHE A 156 -28.93 4.87 -12.70
CA PHE A 156 -28.81 5.49 -14.02
C PHE A 156 -29.75 4.87 -15.07
N SER A 157 -30.26 3.66 -14.84
CA SER A 157 -31.30 3.03 -15.68
C SER A 157 -32.73 3.27 -15.18
N SER A 158 -32.93 3.48 -13.87
CA SER A 158 -34.26 3.65 -13.27
C SER A 158 -34.76 5.09 -13.35
N PHE A 159 -33.85 6.07 -13.33
CA PHE A 159 -34.19 7.48 -13.40
C PHE A 159 -34.22 7.98 -14.85
N THR A 160 -35.22 8.78 -15.17
CA THR A 160 -35.35 9.45 -16.49
C THR A 160 -34.99 10.93 -16.43
N LYS A 161 -34.74 11.46 -15.23
CA LYS A 161 -34.44 12.85 -14.96
C LYS A 161 -33.43 12.94 -13.82
N ILE A 162 -32.66 14.03 -13.83
CA ILE A 162 -31.71 14.38 -12.79
C ILE A 162 -32.41 15.36 -11.84
N ASP A 163 -33.11 14.83 -10.85
CA ASP A 163 -33.82 15.58 -9.79
C ASP A 163 -33.24 15.27 -8.40
N GLU A 164 -33.87 15.79 -7.34
CA GLU A 164 -33.35 15.59 -5.97
C GLU A 164 -33.36 14.12 -5.55
N ASP A 165 -34.40 13.37 -5.92
CA ASP A 165 -34.51 11.94 -5.63
C ASP A 165 -33.34 11.15 -6.26
N PHE A 166 -32.95 11.49 -7.51
CA PHE A 166 -31.77 10.90 -8.16
C PHE A 166 -30.48 11.13 -7.36
N TYR A 167 -30.28 12.36 -6.84
CA TYR A 167 -29.08 12.68 -6.07
C TYR A 167 -29.07 12.04 -4.69
N GLU A 168 -30.22 11.89 -4.04
CA GLU A 168 -30.35 11.20 -2.76
C GLU A 168 -30.00 9.70 -2.89
N GLU A 169 -30.51 9.01 -3.92
CA GLU A 169 -30.15 7.61 -4.17
C GLU A 169 -28.66 7.46 -4.55
N LEU A 170 -28.13 8.40 -5.35
CA LEU A 170 -26.71 8.39 -5.70
C LEU A 170 -25.81 8.60 -4.48
N GLU A 171 -26.21 9.47 -3.54
CA GLU A 171 -25.52 9.64 -2.26
C GLU A 171 -25.48 8.34 -1.47
N GLU A 172 -26.61 7.64 -1.36
CA GLU A 172 -26.70 6.38 -0.63
C GLU A 172 -25.74 5.33 -1.20
N VAL A 173 -25.70 5.15 -2.52
CA VAL A 173 -24.81 4.18 -3.18
C VAL A 173 -23.33 4.52 -2.97
N LEU A 174 -22.95 5.79 -3.13
CA LEU A 174 -21.56 6.22 -2.94
C LEU A 174 -21.11 6.06 -1.48
N VAL A 175 -22.00 6.34 -0.51
CA VAL A 175 -21.69 6.13 0.92
C VAL A 175 -21.55 4.65 1.24
N MET A 176 -22.45 3.79 0.73
CA MET A 176 -22.37 2.33 0.90
C MET A 176 -21.09 1.74 0.31
N ALA A 177 -20.48 2.41 -0.67
CA ALA A 177 -19.23 2.04 -1.29
C ALA A 177 -17.95 2.42 -0.50
N ASP A 178 -18.09 2.83 0.76
CA ASP A 178 -16.99 3.27 1.63
C ASP A 178 -16.28 4.57 1.15
N ILE A 179 -16.88 5.36 0.24
CA ILE A 179 -16.40 6.71 -0.12
C ILE A 179 -16.60 7.69 1.04
N GLY A 180 -17.57 7.42 1.92
CA GLY A 180 -17.83 8.23 3.10
C GLY A 180 -18.62 9.51 2.81
N ILE A 181 -19.24 10.05 3.85
CA ILE A 181 -20.23 11.13 3.73
C ILE A 181 -19.60 12.40 3.14
N HIS A 182 -18.50 12.88 3.74
CA HIS A 182 -17.88 14.14 3.34
C HIS A 182 -17.44 14.14 1.86
N ALA A 183 -16.74 13.09 1.43
CA ALA A 183 -16.28 12.99 0.05
C ALA A 183 -17.45 12.84 -0.92
N THR A 184 -18.48 12.06 -0.55
CA THR A 184 -19.70 11.92 -1.34
C THR A 184 -20.40 13.26 -1.52
N THR A 185 -20.56 14.04 -0.45
CA THR A 185 -21.16 15.39 -0.53
C THR A 185 -20.35 16.29 -1.46
N GLU A 186 -19.00 16.31 -1.35
CA GLU A 186 -18.14 17.11 -2.22
C GLU A 186 -18.29 16.70 -3.71
N ILE A 187 -18.30 15.38 -3.99
CA ILE A 187 -18.49 14.83 -5.33
C ILE A 187 -19.86 15.24 -5.90
N LEU A 188 -20.93 15.13 -5.12
CA LEU A 188 -22.29 15.46 -5.56
C LEU A 188 -22.50 16.96 -5.75
N GLU A 189 -21.90 17.80 -4.92
CA GLU A 189 -21.94 19.26 -5.11
C GLU A 189 -21.24 19.66 -6.42
N GLN A 190 -20.10 19.06 -6.73
CA GLN A 190 -19.40 19.28 -7.99
C GLN A 190 -20.21 18.78 -9.18
N LEU A 191 -20.80 17.58 -9.08
CA LEU A 191 -21.67 17.02 -10.12
C LEU A 191 -22.87 17.93 -10.40
N ARG A 192 -23.59 18.36 -9.35
CA ARG A 192 -24.73 19.29 -9.46
C ARG A 192 -24.34 20.59 -10.17
N LYS A 193 -23.17 21.14 -9.84
CA LYS A 193 -22.65 22.34 -10.48
C LYS A 193 -22.41 22.10 -11.97
N ARG A 194 -21.72 21.02 -12.36
CA ARG A 194 -21.42 20.71 -13.76
C ARG A 194 -22.67 20.42 -14.58
N VAL A 195 -23.58 19.60 -14.05
CA VAL A 195 -24.88 19.30 -14.69
C VAL A 195 -25.64 20.59 -15.02
N LYS A 196 -25.64 21.57 -14.10
CA LYS A 196 -26.30 22.86 -14.30
C LYS A 196 -25.58 23.76 -15.31
N GLU A 197 -24.25 23.84 -15.24
CA GLU A 197 -23.43 24.68 -16.13
C GLU A 197 -23.43 24.17 -17.58
N GLU A 198 -23.29 22.86 -17.75
CA GLU A 198 -23.25 22.17 -19.04
C GLU A 198 -24.66 21.86 -19.58
N LYS A 199 -25.71 22.12 -18.79
CA LYS A 199 -27.15 21.91 -19.12
C LYS A 199 -27.47 20.47 -19.50
N ILE A 200 -26.86 19.55 -18.78
CA ILE A 200 -27.02 18.10 -18.95
C ILE A 200 -28.45 17.71 -18.62
N LYS A 201 -29.05 16.92 -19.50
CA LYS A 201 -30.41 16.40 -19.33
C LYS A 201 -30.47 14.89 -19.41
N ASP A 202 -29.46 14.29 -20.02
CA ASP A 202 -29.37 12.86 -20.16
C ASP A 202 -28.69 12.26 -18.92
N VAL A 203 -29.27 11.18 -18.42
CA VAL A 203 -28.79 10.50 -17.22
C VAL A 203 -27.50 9.75 -17.56
N ALA A 204 -27.37 9.16 -18.75
CA ALA A 204 -26.13 8.49 -19.16
C ALA A 204 -24.94 9.48 -19.27
N GLU A 205 -25.17 10.67 -19.83
CA GLU A 205 -24.17 11.76 -19.84
C GLU A 205 -23.75 12.18 -18.42
N CYS A 206 -24.70 12.22 -17.47
CA CYS A 206 -24.41 12.49 -16.06
C CYS A 206 -23.49 11.44 -15.42
N LYS A 207 -23.59 10.15 -15.82
CA LYS A 207 -22.71 9.08 -15.32
C LYS A 207 -21.25 9.36 -15.69
N GLN A 208 -21.01 9.74 -16.94
CA GLN A 208 -19.66 10.04 -17.40
C GLN A 208 -19.08 11.24 -16.64
N ILE A 209 -19.89 12.28 -16.40
CA ILE A 209 -19.44 13.47 -15.66
C ILE A 209 -19.09 13.11 -14.21
N LEU A 210 -19.85 12.21 -13.56
CA LEU A 210 -19.51 11.71 -12.23
C LEU A 210 -18.13 11.03 -12.24
N ILE A 211 -17.92 10.10 -13.18
CA ILE A 211 -16.64 9.37 -13.34
C ILE A 211 -15.49 10.35 -13.57
N ASP A 212 -15.65 11.29 -14.50
CA ASP A 212 -14.63 12.29 -14.84
C ASP A 212 -14.32 13.20 -13.64
N SER A 213 -15.32 13.57 -12.85
CA SER A 213 -15.13 14.40 -11.65
C SER A 213 -14.35 13.66 -10.56
N ILE A 214 -14.62 12.36 -10.38
CA ILE A 214 -13.84 11.53 -9.45
C ILE A 214 -12.41 11.36 -9.96
N LYS A 215 -12.20 11.13 -11.26
CA LYS A 215 -10.86 11.06 -11.88
C LYS A 215 -10.07 12.34 -11.66
N GLU A 216 -10.71 13.51 -11.85
CA GLU A 216 -10.09 14.82 -11.61
C GLU A 216 -9.70 15.00 -10.14
N GLN A 217 -10.57 14.63 -9.21
CA GLN A 217 -10.29 14.70 -7.77
C GLN A 217 -9.14 13.76 -7.35
N MET A 218 -9.04 12.61 -8.02
CA MET A 218 -8.01 11.60 -7.78
C MET A 218 -6.70 11.87 -8.54
N HIS A 219 -6.64 12.93 -9.34
CA HIS A 219 -5.47 13.22 -10.16
C HIS A 219 -4.20 13.37 -9.32
N VAL A 220 -3.13 12.70 -9.77
CA VAL A 220 -1.81 12.79 -9.15
C VAL A 220 -0.92 13.63 -10.06
N GLU A 221 -0.48 14.79 -9.56
CA GLU A 221 0.41 15.67 -10.31
C GLU A 221 1.73 14.97 -10.67
N LYS A 222 2.34 15.35 -11.80
CA LYS A 222 3.60 14.74 -12.29
C LYS A 222 4.75 14.87 -11.28
N ASN A 223 4.82 15.99 -10.57
CA ASN A 223 5.81 16.27 -9.52
C ASN A 223 5.64 15.38 -8.26
N ALA A 224 4.55 14.61 -8.15
CA ALA A 224 4.29 13.75 -7.01
C ALA A 224 5.37 12.68 -6.82
N TYR A 225 6.14 12.35 -7.86
CA TYR A 225 7.22 11.35 -7.77
C TYR A 225 8.62 11.97 -7.84
N ASP A 226 8.77 13.28 -7.59
CA ASP A 226 10.05 13.99 -7.59
C ASP A 226 11.13 13.34 -6.71
N PHE A 227 10.72 12.58 -5.68
CA PHE A 227 11.64 11.83 -4.83
C PHE A 227 12.46 10.78 -5.59
N GLU A 228 11.98 10.29 -6.74
CA GLU A 228 12.70 9.31 -7.57
C GLU A 228 13.90 9.93 -8.28
N ASP A 229 13.84 11.23 -8.59
CA ASP A 229 14.83 11.94 -9.41
C ASP A 229 15.73 12.87 -8.60
N LYS A 230 15.44 13.04 -7.31
CA LYS A 230 16.25 13.80 -6.36
C LYS A 230 16.98 12.86 -5.40
N LYS A 231 17.99 13.39 -4.72
CA LYS A 231 18.56 12.74 -3.54
C LYS A 231 17.53 12.79 -2.42
N SER A 232 17.00 11.64 -2.03
CA SER A 232 15.78 11.60 -1.23
C SER A 232 15.90 10.77 0.04
N VAL A 233 15.19 11.19 1.07
CA VAL A 233 14.90 10.40 2.27
C VAL A 233 13.40 10.18 2.33
N VAL A 234 12.99 8.91 2.25
CA VAL A 234 11.59 8.48 2.18
C VAL A 234 11.23 7.75 3.46
N LEU A 235 10.35 8.34 4.27
CA LEU A 235 9.85 7.74 5.50
C LEU A 235 8.56 6.96 5.24
N PHE A 236 8.46 5.77 5.80
CA PHE A 236 7.25 4.94 5.77
C PHE A 236 6.64 4.88 7.15
N ILE A 237 5.47 5.49 7.30
CA ILE A 237 4.70 5.52 8.55
C ILE A 237 3.36 4.81 8.37
N GLY A 238 2.69 4.48 9.47
CA GLY A 238 1.41 3.76 9.47
C GLY A 238 1.39 2.67 10.54
N VAL A 239 0.22 2.09 10.80
CA VAL A 239 0.08 1.12 11.90
C VAL A 239 0.72 -0.24 11.59
N ASN A 240 0.84 -1.13 12.57
CA ASN A 240 1.34 -2.49 12.33
C ASN A 240 0.38 -3.27 11.42
N GLY A 241 0.92 -4.17 10.59
CA GLY A 241 0.12 -5.06 9.73
C GLY A 241 -0.47 -4.44 8.46
N VAL A 242 -0.30 -3.13 8.22
CA VAL A 242 -0.77 -2.45 6.99
C VAL A 242 0.15 -2.65 5.78
N GLY A 243 1.28 -3.35 5.94
CA GLY A 243 2.19 -3.65 4.83
C GLY A 243 3.30 -2.61 4.59
N LYS A 244 3.77 -1.88 5.62
CA LYS A 244 4.91 -0.95 5.51
C LYS A 244 6.19 -1.62 5.00
N THR A 245 6.70 -2.58 5.74
CA THR A 245 7.92 -3.35 5.42
C THR A 245 7.83 -4.00 4.04
N THR A 246 6.67 -4.59 3.71
CA THR A 246 6.38 -5.14 2.37
C THR A 246 6.44 -4.07 1.29
N SER A 247 5.85 -2.88 1.51
CA SER A 247 5.88 -1.78 0.54
C SER A 247 7.30 -1.25 0.31
N ILE A 248 8.13 -1.19 1.37
CA ILE A 248 9.54 -0.81 1.27
C ILE A 248 10.31 -1.82 0.42
N GLY A 249 10.12 -3.12 0.64
CA GLY A 249 10.76 -4.17 -0.15
C GLY A 249 10.41 -4.09 -1.63
N LYS A 250 9.12 -3.95 -1.95
CA LYS A 250 8.63 -3.80 -3.32
C LYS A 250 9.16 -2.53 -3.99
N LEU A 251 9.07 -1.39 -3.32
CA LEU A 251 9.58 -0.13 -3.86
C LEU A 251 11.10 -0.16 -4.04
N SER A 252 11.85 -0.78 -3.11
CA SER A 252 13.29 -0.97 -3.24
C SER A 252 13.66 -1.69 -4.53
N SER A 253 12.94 -2.79 -4.84
CA SER A 253 13.14 -3.54 -6.07
C SER A 253 12.86 -2.69 -7.30
N GLN A 254 11.75 -1.95 -7.32
CA GLN A 254 11.38 -1.09 -8.46
C GLN A 254 12.38 0.03 -8.70
N LEU A 255 12.81 0.72 -7.64
CA LEU A 255 13.79 1.80 -7.75
C LEU A 255 15.15 1.26 -8.22
N LYS A 256 15.55 0.09 -7.73
CA LYS A 256 16.78 -0.57 -8.21
C LYS A 256 16.68 -1.01 -9.67
N LYS A 257 15.54 -1.58 -10.11
CA LYS A 257 15.29 -1.92 -11.52
C LYS A 257 15.39 -0.68 -12.43
N LYS A 258 15.03 0.50 -11.92
CA LYS A 258 15.23 1.82 -12.57
C LYS A 258 16.67 2.36 -12.48
N GLY A 259 17.62 1.56 -12.01
CA GLY A 259 19.03 1.94 -11.90
C GLY A 259 19.37 2.88 -10.73
N LYS A 260 18.43 3.16 -9.81
CA LYS A 260 18.68 4.02 -8.64
C LYS A 260 19.51 3.28 -7.59
N LYS A 261 20.45 3.98 -6.95
CA LYS A 261 21.17 3.49 -5.77
C LYS A 261 20.29 3.63 -4.54
N VAL A 262 19.79 2.52 -4.04
CA VAL A 262 18.86 2.47 -2.90
C VAL A 262 19.57 1.97 -1.65
N LEU A 263 19.30 2.60 -0.51
CA LEU A 263 19.68 2.14 0.83
C LEU A 263 18.42 2.05 1.68
N VAL A 264 18.32 1.05 2.55
CA VAL A 264 17.20 0.90 3.48
C VAL A 264 17.68 1.06 4.92
N ALA A 265 16.89 1.71 5.77
CA ALA A 265 17.11 1.81 7.21
C ALA A 265 15.99 1.08 7.98
N ALA A 266 16.38 0.11 8.81
CA ALA A 266 15.47 -0.68 9.65
C ALA A 266 15.19 0.03 10.97
N ALA A 267 14.38 1.11 10.95
CA ALA A 267 14.07 1.89 12.16
C ALA A 267 12.84 1.38 12.94
N ASP A 268 12.15 0.31 12.51
CA ASP A 268 11.24 -0.46 13.39
C ASP A 268 12.08 -1.37 14.33
N THR A 269 12.80 -0.75 15.27
CA THR A 269 13.74 -1.44 16.15
C THR A 269 13.07 -2.23 17.27
N PHE A 270 11.76 -2.07 17.47
CA PHE A 270 11.00 -2.71 18.54
C PHE A 270 10.58 -4.14 18.23
N ARG A 271 10.81 -4.62 17.00
CA ARG A 271 10.37 -5.93 16.54
C ARG A 271 11.55 -6.60 15.84
N ALA A 272 12.24 -7.51 16.50
CA ALA A 272 13.31 -8.31 15.86
C ALA A 272 12.85 -8.94 14.53
N ALA A 273 11.67 -9.56 14.52
CA ALA A 273 11.10 -10.16 13.31
C ALA A 273 10.83 -9.14 12.18
N ALA A 274 10.61 -7.86 12.49
CA ALA A 274 10.45 -6.84 11.45
C ALA A 274 11.79 -6.50 10.77
N ILE A 275 12.88 -6.49 11.54
CA ILE A 275 14.23 -6.30 11.01
C ILE A 275 14.58 -7.48 10.09
N GLU A 276 14.40 -8.72 10.56
CA GLU A 276 14.66 -9.94 9.77
C GLU A 276 13.81 -9.99 8.49
N GLN A 277 12.52 -9.65 8.58
CA GLN A 277 11.65 -9.57 7.42
C GLN A 277 12.13 -8.51 6.42
N LEU A 278 12.55 -7.35 6.90
CA LEU A 278 13.07 -6.29 6.03
C LEU A 278 14.39 -6.71 5.38
N GLU A 279 15.27 -7.41 6.09
CA GLU A 279 16.50 -7.98 5.54
C GLU A 279 16.21 -8.99 4.41
N GLU A 280 15.20 -9.84 4.54
CA GLU A 280 14.82 -10.74 3.45
C GLU A 280 14.36 -9.96 2.21
N TRP A 281 13.54 -8.92 2.40
CA TRP A 281 13.09 -8.05 1.31
C TRP A 281 14.24 -7.30 0.64
N THR A 282 15.18 -6.76 1.41
CA THR A 282 16.33 -6.04 0.86
C THR A 282 17.29 -6.98 0.15
N ASN A 283 17.51 -8.19 0.66
CA ASN A 283 18.27 -9.24 -0.01
C ASN A 283 17.61 -9.64 -1.34
N ARG A 284 16.28 -9.83 -1.36
CA ARG A 284 15.51 -10.15 -2.57
C ARG A 284 15.54 -9.03 -3.59
N ALA A 285 15.49 -7.77 -3.16
CA ALA A 285 15.71 -6.61 -4.01
C ALA A 285 17.20 -6.43 -4.39
N GLY A 286 18.12 -6.99 -3.61
CA GLY A 286 19.56 -6.80 -3.68
C GLY A 286 19.99 -5.35 -3.39
N VAL A 287 19.40 -4.72 -2.38
CA VAL A 287 19.77 -3.38 -1.90
C VAL A 287 20.42 -3.48 -0.52
N ASP A 288 21.28 -2.52 -0.19
CA ASP A 288 21.92 -2.48 1.13
C ASP A 288 20.89 -2.10 2.22
N ILE A 289 21.12 -2.59 3.44
CA ILE A 289 20.33 -2.24 4.63
C ILE A 289 21.24 -1.81 5.78
N ILE A 290 20.76 -0.84 6.57
CA ILE A 290 21.34 -0.43 7.86
C ILE A 290 20.35 -0.81 8.95
N ALA A 291 20.81 -1.66 9.87
CA ALA A 291 20.06 -2.11 11.03
C ALA A 291 20.96 -2.05 12.27
N GLN A 292 20.34 -1.91 13.44
CA GLN A 292 20.99 -2.06 14.74
C GLN A 292 20.29 -3.20 15.52
N GLN A 293 20.72 -3.45 16.75
CA GLN A 293 20.12 -4.48 17.59
C GLN A 293 18.68 -4.12 17.98
N GLU A 294 17.86 -5.13 18.29
CA GLU A 294 16.51 -4.91 18.81
C GLU A 294 16.53 -3.98 20.04
N GLY A 295 15.54 -3.08 20.11
CA GLY A 295 15.42 -2.07 21.16
C GLY A 295 16.35 -0.87 21.02
N SER A 296 17.15 -0.79 19.95
CA SER A 296 17.96 0.39 19.65
C SER A 296 17.09 1.61 19.37
N ASP A 297 17.66 2.81 19.53
CA ASP A 297 16.97 4.07 19.20
C ASP A 297 16.76 4.19 17.68
N PRO A 298 15.51 4.24 17.17
CA PRO A 298 15.23 4.38 15.73
C PRO A 298 15.95 5.56 15.10
N ALA A 299 16.06 6.66 15.85
CA ALA A 299 16.72 7.88 15.40
C ALA A 299 18.23 7.68 15.22
N ALA A 300 18.86 6.78 15.98
CA ALA A 300 20.27 6.42 15.81
C ALA A 300 20.48 5.57 14.54
N VAL A 301 19.57 4.63 14.25
CA VAL A 301 19.61 3.85 13.00
C VAL A 301 19.53 4.78 11.79
N VAL A 302 18.61 5.76 11.83
CA VAL A 302 18.47 6.76 10.75
C VAL A 302 19.72 7.63 10.63
N PHE A 303 20.34 8.04 11.74
CA PHE A 303 21.59 8.80 11.73
C PHE A 303 22.71 8.03 10.99
N ASP A 304 22.91 6.76 11.32
CA ASP A 304 23.90 5.91 10.67
C ASP A 304 23.59 5.69 9.18
N ALA A 305 22.32 5.50 8.85
CA ALA A 305 21.87 5.34 7.48
C ALA A 305 22.10 6.60 6.64
N LEU A 306 21.88 7.79 7.19
CA LEU A 306 22.18 9.06 6.53
C LEU A 306 23.68 9.24 6.29
N ALA A 307 24.52 8.87 7.26
CA ALA A 307 25.97 8.90 7.11
C ALA A 307 26.44 7.95 5.98
N SER A 308 25.92 6.71 5.97
CA SER A 308 26.19 5.72 4.92
C SER A 308 25.70 6.19 3.55
N ALA A 309 24.48 6.74 3.47
CA ALA A 309 23.90 7.24 2.22
C ALA A 309 24.76 8.36 1.60
N LYS A 310 25.23 9.31 2.43
CA LYS A 310 26.13 10.38 2.00
C LYS A 310 27.48 9.83 1.52
N ALA A 311 28.08 8.89 2.26
CA ALA A 311 29.37 8.31 1.91
C ALA A 311 29.33 7.46 0.62
N LYS A 312 28.25 6.71 0.40
CA LYS A 312 28.05 5.85 -0.78
C LYS A 312 27.46 6.59 -1.98
N GLY A 313 27.05 7.84 -1.81
CA GLY A 313 26.35 8.62 -2.85
C GLY A 313 25.02 7.98 -3.25
N THR A 314 24.30 7.39 -2.30
CA THR A 314 22.97 6.78 -2.48
C THR A 314 22.00 7.80 -3.09
N ASP A 315 21.12 7.37 -3.98
CA ASP A 315 20.08 8.22 -4.57
C ASP A 315 18.88 8.34 -3.63
N ILE A 316 18.40 7.22 -3.10
CA ILE A 316 17.19 7.16 -2.30
C ILE A 316 17.44 6.32 -1.03
N LEU A 317 17.23 6.95 0.13
CA LEU A 317 17.20 6.27 1.43
C LEU A 317 15.75 6.00 1.82
N LEU A 318 15.36 4.73 1.99
CA LEU A 318 14.05 4.32 2.47
C LEU A 318 14.14 3.99 3.97
N VAL A 319 13.21 4.50 4.78
CA VAL A 319 13.22 4.35 6.24
C VAL A 319 11.94 3.64 6.70
N ASP A 320 12.08 2.42 7.23
CA ASP A 320 11.00 1.73 7.93
C ASP A 320 10.84 2.29 9.34
N THR A 321 9.61 2.44 9.84
CA THR A 321 9.34 2.99 11.17
C THR A 321 8.36 2.12 11.96
N ALA A 322 8.36 2.26 13.28
CA ALA A 322 7.42 1.54 14.13
C ALA A 322 5.96 1.94 13.85
N GLY A 323 5.01 0.98 13.98
CA GLY A 323 3.58 1.20 13.72
C GLY A 323 2.66 1.13 14.94
N ARG A 324 3.15 1.38 16.15
CA ARG A 324 2.38 1.19 17.40
C ARG A 324 1.52 2.42 17.76
N LEU A 325 0.44 2.65 17.01
CA LEU A 325 -0.43 3.83 17.21
C LEU A 325 -1.17 3.87 18.56
N HIS A 326 -1.38 2.72 19.21
CA HIS A 326 -1.95 2.65 20.57
C HIS A 326 -1.11 3.39 21.62
N ASN A 327 0.18 3.62 21.35
CA ASN A 327 1.05 4.47 22.14
C ASN A 327 1.37 5.78 21.39
N LYS A 328 0.32 6.52 21.04
CA LYS A 328 0.36 7.71 20.18
C LYS A 328 1.49 8.67 20.59
N LYS A 329 1.60 9.03 21.87
CA LYS A 329 2.58 10.04 22.32
C LYS A 329 4.03 9.64 22.00
N ASN A 330 4.42 8.41 22.32
CA ASN A 330 5.79 7.94 22.13
C ASN A 330 6.14 7.83 20.64
N LEU A 331 5.23 7.28 19.83
CA LEU A 331 5.41 7.20 18.37
C LEU A 331 5.63 8.60 17.76
N MET A 332 4.89 9.61 18.24
CA MET A 332 5.02 10.96 17.71
C MET A 332 6.30 11.67 18.14
N GLU A 333 6.79 11.43 19.36
CA GLU A 333 8.09 11.94 19.80
C GLU A 333 9.23 11.31 19.00
N GLU A 334 9.11 10.02 18.67
CA GLU A 334 10.06 9.29 17.83
C GLU A 334 10.11 9.84 16.40
N LEU A 335 8.96 9.98 15.72
CA LEU A 335 8.90 10.55 14.37
C LEU A 335 9.44 11.98 14.33
N LYS A 336 9.12 12.82 15.33
CA LYS A 336 9.70 14.17 15.46
C LYS A 336 11.21 14.14 15.64
N LYS A 337 11.74 13.17 16.39
CA LYS A 337 13.18 13.00 16.60
C LYS A 337 13.87 12.57 15.31
N ILE A 338 13.30 11.63 14.56
CA ILE A 338 13.78 11.20 13.24
C ILE A 338 13.84 12.40 12.28
N ASN A 339 12.76 13.17 12.17
CA ASN A 339 12.71 14.36 11.30
C ASN A 339 13.80 15.38 11.65
N ARG A 340 14.01 15.69 12.94
CA ARG A 340 15.08 16.59 13.38
C ARG A 340 16.48 16.11 13.02
N ILE A 341 16.71 14.80 13.03
CA ILE A 341 18.00 14.23 12.60
C ILE A 341 18.16 14.37 11.09
N ILE A 342 17.12 14.09 10.31
CA ILE A 342 17.17 14.26 8.85
C ILE A 342 17.43 15.74 8.49
N ASP A 343 16.72 16.68 9.13
CA ASP A 343 16.92 18.12 8.93
C ASP A 343 18.36 18.56 9.22
N ARG A 344 18.97 18.02 10.28
CA ARG A 344 20.32 18.41 10.71
C ARG A 344 21.40 17.77 9.85
N GLU A 345 21.27 16.48 9.55
CA GLU A 345 22.32 15.70 8.91
C GLU A 345 22.23 15.74 7.38
N TYR A 346 21.06 15.94 6.80
CA TYR A 346 20.87 15.96 5.36
C TYR A 346 19.81 17.01 4.93
N PRO A 347 20.04 18.30 5.20
CA PRO A 347 19.07 19.37 4.97
C PRO A 347 18.67 19.53 3.48
N ASP A 348 19.57 19.19 2.56
CA ASP A 348 19.34 19.33 1.12
C ASP A 348 18.62 18.12 0.49
N ALA A 349 18.39 17.05 1.27
CA ALA A 349 17.67 15.89 0.76
C ALA A 349 16.19 16.20 0.57
N TYR A 350 15.64 15.77 -0.56
CA TYR A 350 14.20 15.78 -0.79
C TYR A 350 13.52 14.84 0.20
N ARG A 351 12.51 15.34 0.92
CA ARG A 351 11.77 14.55 1.91
C ARG A 351 10.46 14.07 1.32
N GLU A 352 10.23 12.77 1.44
CA GLU A 352 8.96 12.15 1.12
C GLU A 352 8.51 11.35 2.36
N THR A 353 7.25 11.49 2.75
CA THR A 353 6.66 10.74 3.85
C THR A 353 5.43 10.03 3.33
N PHE A 354 5.55 8.71 3.22
CA PHE A 354 4.45 7.83 2.88
C PHE A 354 3.72 7.36 4.13
N ILE A 355 2.41 7.57 4.18
CA ILE A 355 1.56 6.80 5.06
C ILE A 355 1.05 5.56 4.33
N VAL A 356 1.30 4.39 4.91
CA VAL A 356 0.81 3.11 4.41
C VAL A 356 -0.48 2.76 5.15
N LEU A 357 -1.54 2.49 4.40
CA LEU A 357 -2.87 2.22 4.91
C LEU A 357 -3.43 0.93 4.30
N ASP A 358 -4.19 0.20 5.13
CA ASP A 358 -4.84 -1.03 4.72
C ASP A 358 -6.22 -0.73 4.10
N GLY A 359 -6.34 -0.97 2.79
CA GLY A 359 -7.55 -0.72 2.01
C GLY A 359 -8.76 -1.61 2.40
N THR A 360 -8.55 -2.67 3.18
CA THR A 360 -9.65 -3.51 3.70
C THR A 360 -10.34 -2.90 4.92
N THR A 361 -9.73 -1.89 5.54
CA THR A 361 -10.21 -1.33 6.81
C THR A 361 -11.22 -0.19 6.62
N GLY A 362 -11.42 0.30 5.39
CA GLY A 362 -12.39 1.35 5.08
C GLY A 362 -12.16 2.61 5.92
N GLN A 363 -13.21 3.14 6.54
CA GLN A 363 -13.15 4.37 7.35
C GLN A 363 -12.14 4.34 8.52
N ASN A 364 -11.70 3.17 8.96
CA ASN A 364 -10.60 3.08 9.93
C ASN A 364 -9.26 3.58 9.35
N ALA A 365 -8.99 3.34 8.06
CA ALA A 365 -7.83 3.89 7.37
C ALA A 365 -7.88 5.43 7.33
N MET A 366 -9.06 6.00 7.07
CA MET A 366 -9.28 7.46 7.11
C MET A 366 -8.95 8.03 8.50
N ALA A 367 -9.48 7.42 9.56
CA ALA A 367 -9.21 7.87 10.94
C ALA A 367 -7.72 7.82 11.28
N GLN A 368 -7.02 6.75 10.87
CA GLN A 368 -5.57 6.63 11.04
C GLN A 368 -4.82 7.73 10.27
N ALA A 369 -5.19 7.96 9.02
CA ALA A 369 -4.56 8.96 8.18
C ALA A 369 -4.68 10.37 8.73
N LYS A 370 -5.85 10.75 9.26
CA LYS A 370 -6.05 12.01 10.01
C LYS A 370 -5.11 12.10 11.21
N GLN A 371 -5.06 11.05 12.03
CA GLN A 371 -4.24 11.04 13.25
C GLN A 371 -2.74 11.18 12.98
N PHE A 372 -2.23 10.61 11.89
CA PHE A 372 -0.83 10.79 11.47
C PHE A 372 -0.58 12.13 10.79
N SER A 373 -1.57 12.69 10.07
CA SER A 373 -1.46 14.02 9.44
C SER A 373 -1.31 15.15 10.46
N GLU A 374 -1.78 14.95 11.70
CA GLU A 374 -1.60 15.92 12.80
C GLU A 374 -0.13 16.12 13.23
N VAL A 375 0.77 15.21 12.84
CA VAL A 375 2.04 15.00 13.54
C VAL A 375 3.22 14.67 12.63
N ALA A 376 2.94 14.29 11.38
CA ALA A 376 3.93 14.12 10.33
C ALA A 376 3.46 14.83 9.06
N ASP A 377 4.39 15.45 8.34
CA ASP A 377 4.12 16.05 7.04
C ASP A 377 4.04 14.93 5.99
N ILE A 378 2.85 14.35 5.85
CA ILE A 378 2.55 13.28 4.90
C ILE A 378 2.44 13.87 3.51
N THR A 379 3.19 13.32 2.56
CA THR A 379 3.27 13.81 1.18
C THR A 379 2.68 12.82 0.17
N GLY A 380 2.40 11.59 0.58
CA GLY A 380 1.71 10.60 -0.24
C GLY A 380 1.15 9.45 0.56
N ILE A 381 0.18 8.75 -0.03
CA ILE A 381 -0.44 7.56 0.53
C ILE A 381 -0.07 6.33 -0.29
N ILE A 382 0.18 5.22 0.41
CA ILE A 382 0.26 3.88 -0.16
C ILE A 382 -0.94 3.08 0.37
N LEU A 383 -1.85 2.67 -0.52
CA LEU A 383 -2.97 1.81 -0.17
C LEU A 383 -2.62 0.37 -0.47
N THR A 384 -2.64 -0.51 0.52
CA THR A 384 -2.32 -1.93 0.36
C THR A 384 -3.57 -2.79 0.50
N LYS A 385 -3.43 -4.09 0.20
CA LYS A 385 -4.47 -5.11 0.36
C LYS A 385 -5.76 -4.78 -0.39
N LEU A 386 -5.62 -4.20 -1.58
CA LEU A 386 -6.74 -3.95 -2.47
C LEU A 386 -7.21 -5.21 -3.20
N ASP A 387 -6.49 -6.33 -3.05
CA ASP A 387 -6.90 -7.64 -3.52
C ASP A 387 -8.05 -8.20 -2.67
N GLY A 388 -9.24 -8.30 -3.28
CA GLY A 388 -10.40 -8.98 -2.70
C GLY A 388 -11.18 -8.15 -1.68
N THR A 389 -10.94 -6.84 -1.60
CA THR A 389 -11.66 -5.92 -0.71
C THR A 389 -12.99 -5.47 -1.32
N ALA A 390 -14.00 -5.28 -0.46
CA ALA A 390 -15.25 -4.60 -0.82
C ALA A 390 -15.21 -3.09 -0.54
N LYS A 391 -14.09 -2.57 0.01
CA LYS A 391 -13.97 -1.20 0.52
C LYS A 391 -13.06 -0.28 -0.30
N GLY A 392 -12.89 -0.54 -1.59
CA GLY A 392 -12.00 0.23 -2.48
C GLY A 392 -12.33 1.72 -2.60
N GLY A 393 -13.58 2.13 -2.33
CA GLY A 393 -13.99 3.55 -2.34
C GLY A 393 -13.25 4.41 -1.31
N ILE A 394 -12.60 3.80 -0.32
CA ILE A 394 -11.80 4.51 0.69
C ILE A 394 -10.65 5.33 0.08
N ALA A 395 -10.12 4.92 -1.08
CA ALA A 395 -9.07 5.68 -1.76
C ALA A 395 -9.55 7.10 -2.13
N ILE A 396 -10.78 7.17 -2.67
CA ILE A 396 -11.45 8.41 -3.04
C ILE A 396 -11.69 9.26 -1.81
N ALA A 397 -12.19 8.64 -0.74
CA ALA A 397 -12.43 9.30 0.53
C ALA A 397 -11.17 9.99 1.06
N ILE A 398 -10.07 9.24 1.19
CA ILE A 398 -8.83 9.72 1.82
C ILE A 398 -8.25 10.89 1.03
N GLN A 399 -8.18 10.78 -0.29
CA GLN A 399 -7.63 11.85 -1.12
C GLN A 399 -8.53 13.09 -1.11
N SER A 400 -9.86 12.91 -1.16
CA SER A 400 -10.83 14.01 -1.04
C SER A 400 -10.66 14.78 0.27
N GLU A 401 -10.59 14.06 1.40
CA GLU A 401 -10.65 14.71 2.71
C GLU A 401 -9.30 15.26 3.17
N LEU A 402 -8.20 14.53 2.92
CA LEU A 402 -6.87 14.95 3.35
C LEU A 402 -6.14 15.82 2.33
N LYS A 403 -6.61 15.83 1.07
CA LYS A 403 -5.91 16.48 -0.05
C LYS A 403 -4.45 16.00 -0.20
N ILE A 404 -4.19 14.75 0.18
CA ILE A 404 -2.92 14.05 0.02
C ILE A 404 -3.11 13.03 -1.11
N PRO A 405 -2.21 12.97 -2.11
CA PRO A 405 -2.37 12.06 -3.23
C PRO A 405 -2.10 10.61 -2.82
N VAL A 406 -2.95 9.69 -3.30
CA VAL A 406 -2.60 8.27 -3.35
C VAL A 406 -1.54 8.09 -4.43
N LYS A 407 -0.31 7.74 -4.05
CA LYS A 407 0.80 7.56 -5.00
C LYS A 407 1.05 6.10 -5.34
N TYR A 408 0.71 5.17 -4.45
CA TYR A 408 0.89 3.75 -4.72
C TYR A 408 -0.30 2.92 -4.28
N ILE A 409 -0.53 1.84 -5.02
CA ILE A 409 -1.50 0.80 -4.69
C ILE A 409 -0.84 -0.57 -4.67
N GLY A 410 -1.17 -1.36 -3.67
CA GLY A 410 -0.72 -2.73 -3.47
C GLY A 410 -1.88 -3.71 -3.61
N ILE A 411 -1.77 -4.67 -4.52
CA ILE A 411 -2.84 -5.62 -4.90
C ILE A 411 -2.41 -7.09 -4.77
N GLY A 412 -1.51 -7.39 -3.84
CA GLY A 412 -1.04 -8.76 -3.62
C GLY A 412 0.30 -8.79 -2.89
N GLU A 413 0.94 -9.96 -2.87
CA GLU A 413 2.17 -10.20 -2.11
C GLU A 413 3.44 -10.21 -2.97
N LYS A 414 3.32 -10.38 -4.30
CA LYS A 414 4.49 -10.49 -5.18
C LYS A 414 5.24 -9.17 -5.24
N ILE A 415 6.52 -9.25 -5.57
CA ILE A 415 7.43 -8.10 -5.60
C ILE A 415 6.95 -7.00 -6.57
N ASP A 416 6.24 -7.38 -7.64
CA ASP A 416 5.72 -6.48 -8.66
C ASP A 416 4.25 -6.05 -8.41
N ASP A 417 3.64 -6.46 -7.28
CA ASP A 417 2.25 -6.13 -6.93
C ASP A 417 2.11 -4.79 -6.15
N LEU A 418 3.10 -3.90 -6.27
CA LEU A 418 2.99 -2.49 -5.91
C LEU A 418 3.04 -1.69 -7.21
N GLN A 419 2.15 -0.74 -7.44
CA GLN A 419 2.22 0.09 -8.64
C GLN A 419 1.96 1.55 -8.31
N LYS A 420 2.48 2.43 -9.17
CA LYS A 420 2.09 3.84 -9.15
C LYS A 420 0.59 3.94 -9.36
N PHE A 421 -0.05 4.81 -8.60
CA PHE A 421 -1.47 5.05 -8.73
C PHE A 421 -1.78 5.74 -10.06
N ASN A 422 -2.77 5.22 -10.78
CA ASN A 422 -3.38 5.84 -11.94
C ASN A 422 -4.86 6.06 -11.64
N ALA A 423 -5.29 7.33 -11.64
CA ALA A 423 -6.66 7.70 -11.36
C ALA A 423 -7.64 7.14 -12.40
N ASP A 424 -7.25 7.13 -13.68
CA ASP A 424 -8.08 6.60 -14.76
C ASP A 424 -8.33 5.11 -14.56
N ASP A 425 -7.24 4.33 -14.49
CA ASP A 425 -7.32 2.87 -14.32
C ASP A 425 -8.09 2.48 -13.06
N PHE A 426 -7.89 3.22 -11.96
CA PHE A 426 -8.53 2.91 -10.68
C PHE A 426 -10.03 3.23 -10.69
N VAL A 427 -10.42 4.39 -11.22
CA VAL A 427 -11.84 4.77 -11.29
C VAL A 427 -12.56 3.91 -12.33
N GLU A 428 -11.96 3.62 -13.48
CA GLU A 428 -12.53 2.69 -14.46
C GLU A 428 -12.77 1.31 -13.82
N ALA A 429 -11.79 0.78 -13.09
CA ALA A 429 -11.94 -0.50 -12.38
C ALA A 429 -13.06 -0.50 -11.33
N LEU A 430 -13.48 0.66 -10.80
CA LEU A 430 -14.56 0.78 -9.82
C LEU A 430 -15.95 0.95 -10.45
N PHE A 431 -16.03 1.61 -11.62
CA PHE A 431 -17.30 2.06 -12.20
C PHE A 431 -17.67 1.40 -13.54
N GLU A 432 -16.72 0.75 -14.22
CA GLU A 432 -16.99 0.03 -15.47
C GLU A 432 -17.25 -1.45 -15.21
N VAL A 433 -18.39 -1.94 -15.71
CA VAL A 433 -18.71 -3.37 -15.77
C VAL A 433 -18.21 -3.88 -17.11
N GLU A 434 -17.30 -4.85 -17.12
CA GLU A 434 -16.98 -5.58 -18.36
C GLU A 434 -18.27 -6.26 -18.85
N GLU A 435 -18.71 -5.95 -20.08
CA GLU A 435 -19.84 -6.61 -20.77
C GLU A 435 -19.66 -8.13 -20.94
#